data_AF-A0A9W9T469-F1
#
_entry.id   AF-A0A9W9T469-F1
#
_cell.length_a   1.000
_cell.length_b   1.000
_cell.length_c   1.000
_cell.angle_alpha   90.00
_cell.angle_beta   90.00
_cell.angle_gamma   90.00
#
_symmetry.space_group_name_H-M   'P 1'
#
loop_
_entity.id
_entity.type
_entity.pdbx_description
1 polymer ?
#
loop_
_entity_poly.entity_id
_entity_poly.type
_entity_poly.pdbx_seq_one_letter_code
_entity_poly.pdbx_strand_id
1 'polypeptide(L)'
;MISKILKFSLLAGSALAVAVEVDIQKRIDCPSVHIFGARETSVSPGYGSSSTVVNGVLSAYSGSTAEAISYPACGGQSSCGSVSYSNSVAQGIAAVASAVNSYNTQCPSTKLVLVGYSQGGEIMDAALCGGGVPNQGYTNTAVQLSTSAVNMVKAAIFMGDPLYVAGLPYDVGTCAAGGFDARPSGFSCPSASKIQSYCDSTDPYCCNGSNDATHQGYGAEYGAKAIAFVKSRGRGRGIGRTEETGLPGLPSGKDRIVQGTDNDASVSRLSAVELGYLEDAYAAALTPVGSATRRLPIINRGTYARTTAIDQLVARFLGPKSAENKHKKQIISLGAGSDTRVFRLLSSRQTPDFVYHELDFAVNTAEKIRAIRSAPVLQSALGINSSEVSSEKDTRVTVSEAGDALHSPSYHVHPVDLRSLSTCSDPAGALPGVETGLPTLLISECCLVYLSPIEAEQVVAFFTQRLFGHGNPVSGPGDILQAAQPNVAPLGLILYEPIRPNDAFGRTMVSNLAARGIQLKTLPTYASLEAQRGRFQDQGFGDGQAAADIEFIWKQWVNEDEKERVAGLEMLDEMEEWQLLARHYCIAWGWRDRHDVPAFAGWKDLEAQHGE
;
A
#
# COMPACT_ATOMS: atom_id res chain seq x y z
N MET A 1 -71.53 -38.67 9.42
CA MET A 1 -70.28 -38.52 10.17
C MET A 1 -69.30 -39.58 9.69
N ILE A 2 -68.03 -39.22 9.53
CA ILE A 2 -66.89 -40.11 9.20
C ILE A 2 -66.63 -40.37 7.71
N SER A 3 -65.38 -40.02 7.35
CA SER A 3 -64.48 -40.57 6.33
C SER A 3 -64.81 -40.41 4.85
N LYS A 4 -63.85 -39.87 4.11
CA LYS A 4 -63.31 -40.56 2.93
C LYS A 4 -61.92 -40.05 2.54
N ILE A 5 -60.98 -40.97 2.72
CA ILE A 5 -59.66 -41.06 2.10
C ILE A 5 -59.79 -40.93 0.58
N LEU A 6 -58.89 -40.19 -0.07
CA LEU A 6 -58.30 -40.69 -1.30
C LEU A 6 -56.91 -40.10 -1.57
N LYS A 7 -56.01 -41.03 -1.91
CA LYS A 7 -54.59 -40.86 -2.15
C LYS A 7 -54.30 -40.24 -3.52
N PHE A 8 -53.19 -39.53 -3.56
CA PHE A 8 -52.46 -39.05 -4.72
C PHE A 8 -52.16 -40.12 -5.76
N SER A 9 -52.19 -39.73 -7.04
CA SER A 9 -51.25 -40.22 -8.06
C SER A 9 -51.06 -39.14 -9.13
N LEU A 10 -49.79 -38.93 -9.49
CA LEU A 10 -49.24 -37.97 -10.44
C LEU A 10 -49.83 -38.09 -11.84
N LEU A 11 -49.97 -36.95 -12.53
CA LEU A 11 -49.62 -36.84 -13.95
C LEU A 11 -49.29 -35.38 -14.31
N ALA A 12 -48.20 -35.22 -15.07
CA ALA A 12 -47.65 -33.96 -15.55
C ALA A 12 -48.59 -33.27 -16.55
N GLY A 13 -48.60 -31.93 -16.50
CA GLY A 13 -49.28 -31.07 -17.47
C GLY A 13 -48.54 -29.75 -17.59
N SER A 14 -47.95 -29.52 -18.76
CA SER A 14 -47.26 -28.30 -19.18
C SER A 14 -48.18 -27.08 -19.16
N ALA A 15 -47.69 -25.97 -18.63
CA ALA A 15 -48.27 -24.64 -18.87
C ALA A 15 -47.13 -23.67 -19.18
N LEU A 16 -47.19 -23.07 -20.38
CA LEU A 16 -46.28 -22.03 -20.83
C LEU A 16 -46.41 -20.79 -19.94
N ALA A 17 -45.32 -20.39 -19.30
CA ALA A 17 -45.14 -19.03 -18.80
C ALA A 17 -44.22 -18.30 -19.77
N VAL A 18 -44.74 -17.25 -20.41
CA VAL A 18 -43.95 -16.30 -21.20
C VAL A 18 -43.00 -15.60 -20.24
N ALA A 19 -41.72 -15.95 -20.30
CA ALA A 19 -40.67 -15.19 -19.63
C ALA A 19 -40.55 -13.86 -20.37
N VAL A 20 -40.93 -12.78 -19.68
CA VAL A 20 -40.43 -11.45 -20.04
C VAL A 20 -38.95 -11.48 -19.67
N GLU A 21 -38.08 -11.61 -20.68
CA GLU A 21 -36.65 -11.34 -20.52
C GLU A 21 -36.52 -9.87 -20.15
N VAL A 22 -36.42 -9.60 -18.86
CA VAL A 22 -35.79 -8.39 -18.36
C VAL A 22 -34.30 -8.58 -18.65
N ASP A 23 -33.83 -7.94 -19.71
CA ASP A 23 -32.40 -7.78 -19.99
C ASP A 23 -31.77 -6.98 -18.83
N ILE A 24 -31.37 -7.69 -17.78
CA ILE A 24 -30.49 -7.15 -16.76
C ILE A 24 -29.11 -7.09 -17.41
N GLN A 25 -28.85 -6.04 -18.17
CA GLN A 25 -27.49 -5.61 -18.45
C GLN A 25 -26.82 -5.42 -17.09
N LYS A 26 -25.96 -6.38 -16.72
CA LYS A 26 -24.93 -6.20 -15.70
C LYS A 26 -24.31 -4.82 -15.95
N ARG A 27 -24.48 -3.88 -15.02
CA ARG A 27 -23.70 -2.63 -15.08
C ARG A 27 -22.25 -3.05 -14.93
N ILE A 28 -21.53 -3.14 -16.05
CA ILE A 28 -20.08 -3.33 -16.05
C ILE A 28 -19.50 -1.97 -15.66
N ASP A 29 -19.06 -1.84 -14.41
CA ASP A 29 -18.31 -0.66 -13.98
C ASP A 29 -16.93 -0.69 -14.67
N CYS A 30 -16.81 0.06 -15.75
CA CYS A 30 -15.57 0.21 -16.50
C CYS A 30 -14.62 1.18 -15.78
N PRO A 31 -13.35 0.79 -15.56
CA PRO A 31 -12.38 1.66 -14.90
C PRO A 31 -11.99 2.84 -15.79
N SER A 32 -11.43 3.88 -15.18
CA SER A 32 -10.92 5.03 -15.92
C SER A 32 -9.68 4.70 -16.77
N VAL A 33 -8.88 3.73 -16.31
CA VAL A 33 -7.68 3.22 -16.97
C VAL A 33 -7.63 1.70 -16.84
N HIS A 34 -7.25 1.01 -17.91
CA HIS A 34 -6.98 -0.43 -17.91
C HIS A 34 -5.62 -0.73 -18.55
N ILE A 35 -4.87 -1.65 -17.97
CA ILE A 35 -3.51 -1.99 -18.40
C ILE A 35 -3.47 -3.44 -18.91
N PHE A 36 -2.93 -3.64 -20.11
CA PHE A 36 -2.56 -4.96 -20.59
C PHE A 36 -1.06 -5.18 -20.38
N GLY A 37 -0.68 -6.29 -19.77
CA GLY A 37 0.73 -6.70 -19.59
C GLY A 37 1.07 -7.98 -20.36
N ALA A 38 2.19 -8.02 -21.06
CA ALA A 38 2.72 -9.22 -21.72
C ALA A 38 4.15 -9.52 -21.25
N ARG A 39 4.32 -10.75 -20.77
CA ARG A 39 5.58 -11.30 -20.24
C ARG A 39 6.60 -11.63 -21.33
N GLU A 40 7.79 -12.02 -20.91
CA GLU A 40 8.90 -12.49 -21.72
C GLU A 40 8.86 -14.02 -21.94
N THR A 41 9.69 -14.49 -22.88
CA THR A 41 9.79 -15.91 -23.25
C THR A 41 10.13 -16.80 -22.06
N SER A 42 9.52 -17.98 -22.01
CA SER A 42 9.68 -19.06 -21.03
C SER A 42 9.17 -18.76 -19.62
N VAL A 43 8.57 -17.59 -19.39
CA VAL A 43 7.96 -17.25 -18.10
C VAL A 43 6.55 -17.83 -18.02
N SER A 44 6.15 -18.27 -16.82
CA SER A 44 4.80 -18.76 -16.54
C SER A 44 3.72 -17.68 -16.75
N PRO A 45 2.45 -18.05 -17.00
CA PRO A 45 1.36 -17.09 -17.18
C PRO A 45 1.30 -16.01 -16.09
N GLY A 46 1.11 -14.76 -16.50
CA GLY A 46 1.21 -13.57 -15.65
C GLY A 46 1.91 -12.44 -16.39
N TYR A 47 2.37 -11.43 -15.65
CA TYR A 47 3.03 -10.25 -16.23
C TYR A 47 4.53 -10.44 -16.52
N GLY A 48 5.20 -11.40 -15.88
CA GLY A 48 6.67 -11.51 -15.95
C GLY A 48 7.36 -10.20 -15.57
N SER A 49 8.43 -9.86 -16.26
CA SER A 49 9.20 -8.62 -16.05
C SER A 49 8.43 -7.35 -16.45
N SER A 50 7.35 -7.45 -17.24
CA SER A 50 6.45 -6.31 -17.48
C SER A 50 5.74 -5.82 -16.20
N SER A 51 5.71 -6.66 -15.15
CA SER A 51 5.08 -6.35 -13.86
C SER A 51 5.59 -5.06 -13.23
N THR A 52 6.87 -4.70 -13.41
CA THR A 52 7.41 -3.44 -12.85
C THR A 52 6.64 -2.22 -13.34
N VAL A 53 6.36 -2.15 -14.65
CA VAL A 53 5.62 -1.03 -15.24
C VAL A 53 4.12 -1.18 -15.03
N VAL A 54 3.57 -2.40 -15.16
CA VAL A 54 2.13 -2.65 -14.91
C VAL A 54 1.75 -2.22 -13.50
N ASN A 55 2.49 -2.69 -12.49
CA ASN A 55 2.25 -2.35 -11.09
C ASN A 55 2.49 -0.85 -10.84
N GLY A 56 3.54 -0.28 -11.44
CA GLY A 56 3.82 1.15 -11.32
C GLY A 56 2.72 2.05 -11.92
N VAL A 57 2.04 1.58 -12.97
CA VAL A 57 0.86 2.26 -13.55
C VAL A 57 -0.38 2.03 -12.70
N LEU A 58 -0.63 0.81 -12.20
CA LEU A 58 -1.71 0.53 -11.26
C LEU A 58 -1.64 1.44 -10.02
N SER A 59 -0.45 1.57 -9.43
CA SER A 59 -0.20 2.48 -8.31
C SER A 59 -0.33 3.96 -8.69
N ALA A 60 -0.17 4.31 -9.97
CA ALA A 60 -0.26 5.69 -10.43
C ALA A 60 -1.70 6.17 -10.69
N TYR A 61 -2.63 5.24 -10.93
CA TYR A 61 -4.01 5.53 -11.29
C TYR A 61 -4.96 4.73 -10.39
N SER A 62 -5.42 5.36 -9.30
CA SER A 62 -6.39 4.75 -8.38
C SER A 62 -7.67 4.34 -9.13
N GLY A 63 -8.16 3.12 -8.85
CA GLY A 63 -9.30 2.51 -9.55
C GLY A 63 -8.99 2.02 -10.98
N SER A 64 -7.72 2.00 -11.39
CA SER A 64 -7.32 1.29 -12.61
C SER A 64 -7.27 -0.22 -12.38
N THR A 65 -7.45 -0.98 -13.45
CA THR A 65 -7.33 -2.45 -13.41
C THR A 65 -6.33 -2.94 -14.45
N ALA A 66 -5.86 -4.17 -14.33
CA ALA A 66 -4.93 -4.74 -15.30
C ALA A 66 -5.24 -6.21 -15.56
N GLU A 67 -4.88 -6.68 -16.75
CA GLU A 67 -4.89 -8.10 -17.09
C GLU A 67 -3.66 -8.50 -17.92
N ALA A 68 -3.24 -9.77 -17.75
CA ALA A 68 -2.12 -10.33 -18.49
C ALA A 68 -2.60 -10.90 -19.82
N ILE A 69 -1.83 -10.67 -20.89
CA ILE A 69 -2.07 -11.33 -22.18
C ILE A 69 -1.81 -12.83 -22.02
N SER A 70 -2.84 -13.63 -22.30
CA SER A 70 -2.74 -15.08 -22.29
C SER A 70 -2.25 -15.60 -23.64
N TYR A 71 -0.99 -16.03 -23.68
CA TYR A 71 -0.34 -16.59 -24.85
C TYR A 71 0.82 -17.51 -24.42
N PRO A 72 1.38 -18.34 -25.33
CA PRO A 72 2.36 -19.35 -24.94
C PRO A 72 3.65 -18.80 -24.30
N ALA A 73 4.13 -17.63 -24.74
CA ALA A 73 5.42 -17.07 -24.35
C ALA A 73 6.56 -18.10 -24.45
N CYS A 74 6.67 -18.81 -25.58
CA CYS A 74 7.51 -19.99 -25.72
C CYS A 74 8.57 -19.81 -26.80
N GLY A 75 9.73 -20.43 -26.61
CA GLY A 75 10.82 -20.53 -27.60
C GLY A 75 11.04 -21.96 -28.11
N GLY A 76 10.10 -22.88 -27.86
CA GLY A 76 10.20 -24.30 -28.17
C GLY A 76 10.50 -25.22 -26.98
N GLN A 77 10.59 -24.66 -25.77
CA GLN A 77 10.83 -25.45 -24.56
C GLN A 77 9.59 -26.25 -24.14
N SER A 78 9.80 -27.42 -23.53
CA SER A 78 8.71 -28.28 -23.04
C SER A 78 7.88 -27.63 -21.93
N SER A 79 8.49 -26.77 -21.10
CA SER A 79 7.84 -26.05 -20.01
C SER A 79 6.72 -25.10 -20.47
N CYS A 80 6.72 -24.69 -21.74
CA CYS A 80 5.71 -23.83 -22.34
C CYS A 80 4.93 -24.52 -23.48
N GLY A 81 4.88 -25.85 -23.44
CA GLY A 81 4.10 -26.66 -24.39
C GLY A 81 4.80 -26.93 -25.73
N SER A 82 6.13 -26.75 -25.78
CA SER A 82 6.96 -26.99 -26.98
C SER A 82 6.52 -26.19 -28.22
N VAL A 83 5.81 -25.07 -28.02
CA VAL A 83 5.41 -24.17 -29.09
C VAL A 83 6.64 -23.43 -29.61
N SER A 84 6.90 -23.49 -30.92
CA SER A 84 8.03 -22.74 -31.52
C SER A 84 7.90 -21.24 -31.26
N TYR A 85 9.02 -20.52 -31.22
CA TYR A 85 9.04 -19.06 -31.04
C TYR A 85 8.09 -18.36 -32.03
N SER A 86 8.19 -18.71 -33.30
CA SER A 86 7.37 -18.14 -34.37
C SER A 86 5.87 -18.36 -34.15
N ASN A 87 5.47 -19.56 -33.73
CA ASN A 87 4.07 -19.86 -33.43
C ASN A 87 3.61 -19.15 -32.15
N SER A 88 4.49 -18.98 -31.17
CA SER A 88 4.21 -18.23 -29.95
C SER A 88 3.97 -16.75 -30.24
N VAL A 89 4.79 -16.13 -31.10
CA VAL A 89 4.61 -14.74 -31.57
C VAL A 89 3.29 -14.59 -32.31
N ALA A 90 2.99 -15.45 -33.29
CA ALA A 90 1.74 -15.37 -34.05
C ALA A 90 0.49 -15.51 -33.14
N GLN A 91 0.51 -16.45 -32.19
CA GLN A 91 -0.56 -16.62 -31.20
C GLN A 91 -0.64 -15.43 -30.23
N GLY A 92 0.50 -14.87 -29.82
CA GLY A 92 0.56 -13.69 -28.95
C GLY A 92 -0.02 -12.45 -29.62
N ILE A 93 0.29 -12.19 -30.89
CA ILE A 93 -0.31 -11.07 -31.65
C ILE A 93 -1.83 -11.22 -31.72
N ALA A 94 -2.33 -12.42 -31.99
CA ALA A 94 -3.77 -12.71 -31.99
C ALA A 94 -4.39 -12.53 -30.60
N ALA A 95 -3.70 -12.94 -29.53
CA ALA A 95 -4.14 -12.79 -28.15
C ALA A 95 -4.24 -11.31 -27.73
N VAL A 96 -3.24 -10.49 -28.09
CA VAL A 96 -3.29 -9.03 -27.87
C VAL A 96 -4.49 -8.43 -28.59
N ALA A 97 -4.66 -8.75 -29.88
CA ALA A 97 -5.77 -8.24 -30.66
C ALA A 97 -7.13 -8.63 -30.05
N SER A 98 -7.29 -9.89 -29.64
CA SER A 98 -8.51 -10.38 -29.01
C SER A 98 -8.78 -9.65 -27.69
N ALA A 99 -7.82 -9.65 -26.76
CA ALA A 99 -8.02 -9.11 -25.42
C ALA A 99 -8.34 -7.61 -25.46
N VAL A 100 -7.52 -6.83 -26.18
CA VAL A 100 -7.65 -5.38 -26.24
C VAL A 100 -8.93 -4.95 -26.97
N ASN A 101 -9.28 -5.61 -28.09
CA ASN A 101 -10.50 -5.27 -28.82
C ASN A 101 -11.76 -5.65 -28.04
N SER A 102 -11.80 -6.86 -27.47
CA SER A 102 -12.94 -7.32 -26.66
C SER A 102 -13.15 -6.47 -25.41
N TYR A 103 -12.06 -6.04 -24.76
CA TYR A 103 -12.16 -5.13 -23.62
C TYR A 103 -12.69 -3.77 -24.04
N ASN A 104 -12.18 -3.20 -25.13
CA ASN A 104 -12.66 -1.90 -25.62
C ASN A 104 -14.14 -1.95 -26.05
N THR A 105 -14.62 -3.08 -26.58
CA THR A 105 -16.05 -3.26 -26.86
C THR A 105 -16.90 -3.23 -25.59
N GLN A 106 -16.42 -3.83 -24.50
CA GLN A 106 -17.11 -3.82 -23.20
C GLN A 106 -17.01 -2.46 -22.50
N CYS A 107 -15.85 -1.81 -22.62
CA CYS A 107 -15.49 -0.58 -21.93
C CYS A 107 -14.95 0.47 -22.92
N PRO A 108 -15.81 1.08 -23.75
CA PRO A 108 -15.38 1.93 -24.86
C PRO A 108 -14.75 3.25 -24.43
N SER A 109 -15.01 3.71 -23.20
CA SER A 109 -14.48 4.96 -22.64
C SER A 109 -13.23 4.79 -21.77
N THR A 110 -12.82 3.55 -21.47
CA THR A 110 -11.64 3.27 -20.64
C THR A 110 -10.35 3.57 -21.40
N LYS A 111 -9.44 4.32 -20.77
CA LYS A 111 -8.11 4.60 -21.33
C LYS A 111 -7.24 3.34 -21.22
N LEU A 112 -6.60 2.94 -22.29
CA LEU A 112 -5.80 1.72 -22.34
C LEU A 112 -4.30 2.03 -22.26
N VAL A 113 -3.56 1.19 -21.55
CA VAL A 113 -2.10 1.19 -21.51
C VAL A 113 -1.62 -0.21 -21.89
N LEU A 114 -0.64 -0.28 -22.78
CA LEU A 114 -0.02 -1.52 -23.23
C LEU A 114 1.39 -1.61 -22.66
N VAL A 115 1.76 -2.74 -22.06
CA VAL A 115 3.09 -2.96 -21.50
C VAL A 115 3.59 -4.34 -21.93
N GLY A 116 4.72 -4.39 -22.63
CA GLY A 116 5.32 -5.64 -23.09
C GLY A 116 6.80 -5.73 -22.74
N TYR A 117 7.27 -6.93 -22.41
CA TYR A 117 8.68 -7.23 -22.13
C TYR A 117 9.19 -8.35 -23.04
N SER A 118 10.33 -8.16 -23.72
CA SER A 118 10.92 -9.13 -24.64
C SER A 118 9.92 -9.58 -25.72
N GLN A 119 9.64 -10.89 -25.87
CA GLN A 119 8.58 -11.40 -26.77
C GLN A 119 7.21 -10.73 -26.50
N GLY A 120 6.91 -10.33 -25.26
CA GLY A 120 5.72 -9.57 -24.91
C GLY A 120 5.70 -8.16 -25.51
N GLY A 121 6.86 -7.52 -25.65
CA GLY A 121 7.04 -6.26 -26.38
C GLY A 121 6.77 -6.45 -27.87
N GLU A 122 7.38 -7.48 -28.47
CA GLU A 122 7.24 -7.80 -29.90
C GLU A 122 5.78 -8.04 -30.31
N ILE A 123 5.02 -8.83 -29.53
CA ILE A 123 3.62 -9.10 -29.87
C ILE A 123 2.72 -7.87 -29.71
N MET A 124 3.03 -6.97 -28.76
CA MET A 124 2.26 -5.75 -28.54
C MET A 124 2.60 -4.68 -29.58
N ASP A 125 3.87 -4.53 -29.95
CA ASP A 125 4.30 -3.64 -31.02
C ASP A 125 3.67 -4.08 -32.35
N ALA A 126 3.79 -5.36 -32.73
CA ALA A 126 3.17 -5.88 -33.95
C ALA A 126 1.65 -5.69 -33.99
N ALA A 127 0.95 -5.88 -32.88
CA ALA A 127 -0.50 -5.66 -32.82
C ALA A 127 -0.90 -4.18 -32.93
N LEU A 128 -0.18 -3.27 -32.28
CA LEU A 128 -0.47 -1.83 -32.22
C LEU A 128 0.00 -1.07 -33.48
N CYS A 129 1.15 -1.46 -34.03
CA CYS A 129 1.82 -0.77 -35.13
C CYS A 129 1.65 -1.45 -36.49
N GLY A 130 1.23 -2.72 -36.52
CA GLY A 130 1.16 -3.50 -37.75
C GLY A 130 2.55 -3.89 -38.24
N GLY A 131 2.76 -3.92 -39.56
CA GLY A 131 4.06 -4.21 -40.20
C GLY A 131 4.52 -5.67 -40.17
N GLY A 132 3.82 -6.55 -39.46
CA GLY A 132 4.13 -7.98 -39.35
C GLY A 132 5.43 -8.28 -38.58
N VAL A 133 5.78 -9.57 -38.53
CA VAL A 133 7.04 -10.11 -38.00
C VAL A 133 7.58 -11.14 -39.02
N PRO A 134 8.15 -10.69 -40.16
CA PRO A 134 8.47 -11.57 -41.28
C PRO A 134 9.47 -12.69 -40.96
N ASN A 135 10.45 -12.41 -40.10
CA ASN A 135 11.43 -13.40 -39.64
C ASN A 135 10.79 -14.56 -38.86
N GLN A 136 9.61 -14.31 -38.27
CA GLN A 136 8.79 -15.30 -37.58
C GLN A 136 7.62 -15.81 -38.45
N GLY A 137 7.60 -15.50 -39.75
CA GLY A 137 6.57 -15.97 -40.68
C GLY A 137 5.21 -15.28 -40.55
N TYR A 138 5.07 -14.27 -39.68
CA TYR A 138 3.84 -13.48 -39.55
C TYR A 138 3.88 -12.30 -40.54
N THR A 139 3.22 -12.43 -41.69
CA THR A 139 3.33 -11.46 -42.79
C THR A 139 2.19 -10.43 -42.85
N ASN A 140 1.19 -10.51 -41.96
CA ASN A 140 0.10 -9.55 -41.93
C ASN A 140 0.60 -8.19 -41.44
N THR A 141 0.59 -7.19 -42.32
CA THR A 141 1.09 -5.84 -42.04
C THR A 141 0.02 -4.89 -41.49
N ALA A 142 -1.25 -5.30 -41.42
CA ALA A 142 -2.30 -4.47 -40.87
C ALA A 142 -2.10 -4.23 -39.35
N VAL A 143 -2.61 -3.12 -38.83
CA VAL A 143 -2.79 -2.93 -37.38
C VAL A 143 -3.88 -3.91 -36.92
N GLN A 144 -3.60 -4.69 -35.87
CA GLN A 144 -4.50 -5.75 -35.42
C GLN A 144 -5.52 -5.25 -34.38
N LEU A 145 -5.24 -4.10 -33.75
CA LEU A 145 -6.20 -3.42 -32.89
C LEU A 145 -7.22 -2.64 -33.73
N SER A 146 -8.48 -2.66 -33.29
CA SER A 146 -9.54 -1.88 -33.91
C SER A 146 -9.26 -0.38 -33.74
N THR A 147 -9.76 0.44 -34.66
CA THR A 147 -9.60 1.90 -34.57
C THR A 147 -10.11 2.46 -33.24
N SER A 148 -11.20 1.91 -32.69
CA SER A 148 -11.74 2.32 -31.39
C SER A 148 -10.78 2.00 -30.25
N ALA A 149 -10.19 0.80 -30.25
CA ALA A 149 -9.22 0.39 -29.25
C ALA A 149 -7.94 1.24 -29.36
N VAL A 150 -7.39 1.43 -30.57
CA VAL A 150 -6.22 2.28 -30.82
C VAL A 150 -6.45 3.70 -30.30
N ASN A 151 -7.64 4.28 -30.49
CA ASN A 151 -7.97 5.61 -29.97
C ASN A 151 -7.94 5.68 -28.44
N MET A 152 -8.26 4.57 -27.78
CA MET A 152 -8.24 4.48 -26.32
C MET A 152 -6.88 4.13 -25.74
N VAL A 153 -5.96 3.53 -26.51
CA VAL A 153 -4.55 3.41 -26.14
C VAL A 153 -3.92 4.79 -25.98
N LYS A 154 -3.54 5.14 -24.75
CA LYS A 154 -2.89 6.42 -24.40
C LYS A 154 -1.38 6.30 -24.29
N ALA A 155 -0.88 5.14 -23.90
CA ALA A 155 0.54 4.86 -23.83
C ALA A 155 0.82 3.38 -24.09
N ALA A 156 1.98 3.09 -24.68
CA ALA A 156 2.52 1.76 -24.89
C ALA A 156 4.01 1.75 -24.52
N ILE A 157 4.42 0.79 -23.70
CA ILE A 157 5.78 0.63 -23.19
C ILE A 157 6.29 -0.73 -23.61
N PHE A 158 7.41 -0.77 -24.35
CA PHE A 158 8.05 -2.00 -24.76
C PHE A 158 9.48 -2.03 -24.20
N MET A 159 9.87 -3.11 -23.52
CA MET A 159 11.18 -3.26 -22.89
C MET A 159 11.89 -4.48 -23.46
N GLY A 160 13.11 -4.29 -23.99
CA GLY A 160 13.86 -5.37 -24.63
C GLY A 160 13.16 -5.94 -25.86
N ASP A 161 12.43 -5.11 -26.60
CA ASP A 161 11.61 -5.52 -27.74
C ASP A 161 12.46 -6.03 -28.93
N PRO A 162 12.33 -7.30 -29.34
CA PRO A 162 13.01 -7.84 -30.52
C PRO A 162 12.78 -7.05 -31.82
N LEU A 163 11.64 -6.35 -31.94
CA LEU A 163 11.32 -5.52 -33.10
C LEU A 163 12.05 -4.17 -33.10
N TYR A 164 12.78 -3.81 -32.05
CA TYR A 164 13.49 -2.54 -31.96
C TYR A 164 14.43 -2.31 -33.16
N VAL A 165 14.28 -1.14 -33.81
CA VAL A 165 15.20 -0.63 -34.83
C VAL A 165 15.55 0.81 -34.51
N ALA A 166 16.84 1.13 -34.50
CA ALA A 166 17.30 2.45 -34.12
C ALA A 166 16.84 3.54 -35.11
N GLY A 167 16.39 4.67 -34.58
CA GLY A 167 16.05 5.88 -35.34
C GLY A 167 14.56 6.20 -35.37
N LEU A 168 13.73 5.43 -34.65
CA LEU A 168 12.33 5.73 -34.47
C LEU A 168 12.14 6.81 -33.39
N PRO A 169 11.11 7.67 -33.51
CA PRO A 169 10.94 8.83 -32.62
C PRO A 169 10.54 8.46 -31.17
N TYR A 170 10.33 7.16 -30.90
CA TYR A 170 9.94 6.61 -29.61
C TYR A 170 11.02 5.70 -29.00
N ASP A 171 12.19 5.63 -29.61
CA ASP A 171 13.32 4.84 -29.13
C ASP A 171 13.94 5.48 -27.88
N VAL A 172 14.26 4.64 -26.90
CA VAL A 172 14.95 5.03 -25.68
C VAL A 172 16.02 3.99 -25.36
N GLY A 173 17.22 4.46 -25.01
CA GLY A 173 18.36 3.62 -24.66
C GLY A 173 19.54 3.82 -25.61
N THR A 174 20.48 2.90 -25.57
CA THR A 174 21.78 3.00 -26.24
C THR A 174 21.90 2.12 -27.50
N CYS A 175 20.87 1.35 -27.84
CA CYS A 175 20.95 0.45 -28.99
C CYS A 175 20.98 1.18 -30.33
N ALA A 176 21.97 0.85 -31.17
CA ALA A 176 22.11 1.32 -32.54
C ALA A 176 22.03 0.21 -33.61
N ALA A 177 22.08 -1.06 -33.20
CA ALA A 177 22.20 -2.20 -34.12
C ALA A 177 20.86 -2.84 -34.51
N GLY A 178 19.90 -2.88 -33.58
CA GLY A 178 18.68 -3.69 -33.71
C GLY A 178 18.93 -5.17 -33.38
N GLY A 179 17.84 -5.87 -33.09
CA GLY A 179 17.81 -7.27 -32.64
C GLY A 179 17.68 -8.30 -33.76
N PHE A 180 17.38 -9.55 -33.39
CA PHE A 180 17.18 -10.64 -34.36
C PHE A 180 15.90 -10.50 -35.20
N ASP A 181 14.91 -9.76 -34.71
CA ASP A 181 13.64 -9.48 -35.39
C ASP A 181 13.41 -7.98 -35.69
N ALA A 182 14.49 -7.19 -35.70
CA ALA A 182 14.41 -5.74 -35.90
C ALA A 182 13.54 -5.35 -37.10
N ARG A 183 12.70 -4.32 -36.90
CA ARG A 183 11.89 -3.76 -37.98
C ARG A 183 12.77 -3.33 -39.17
N PRO A 184 12.25 -3.42 -40.41
CA PRO A 184 12.99 -2.95 -41.58
C PRO A 184 13.26 -1.45 -41.49
N SER A 185 14.41 -1.03 -42.02
CA SER A 185 14.75 0.40 -42.13
C SER A 185 13.64 1.18 -42.82
N GLY A 186 13.24 2.32 -42.23
CA GLY A 186 12.14 3.15 -42.72
C GLY A 186 10.74 2.72 -42.27
N PHE A 187 10.64 1.72 -41.38
CA PHE A 187 9.39 1.40 -40.71
C PHE A 187 8.81 2.62 -39.98
N SER A 188 7.48 2.75 -39.98
CA SER A 188 6.79 3.81 -39.27
C SER A 188 5.53 3.25 -38.60
N CYS A 189 5.43 3.45 -37.30
CA CYS A 189 4.26 3.04 -36.54
C CYS A 189 3.19 4.15 -36.57
N PRO A 190 1.94 3.86 -36.99
CA PRO A 190 0.84 4.84 -36.93
C PRO A 190 0.57 5.40 -35.52
N SER A 191 0.93 4.62 -34.49
CA SER A 191 0.77 4.97 -33.07
C SER A 191 2.06 5.51 -32.43
N ALA A 192 3.09 5.89 -33.21
CA ALA A 192 4.41 6.31 -32.72
C ALA A 192 4.38 7.29 -31.53
N SER A 193 3.48 8.27 -31.55
CA SER A 193 3.36 9.27 -30.46
C SER A 193 2.92 8.71 -29.11
N LYS A 194 2.44 7.46 -29.06
CA LYS A 194 1.96 6.77 -27.85
C LYS A 194 3.02 5.83 -27.27
N ILE A 195 4.16 5.65 -27.92
CA ILE A 195 5.11 4.57 -27.61
C ILE A 195 6.36 5.12 -26.90
N GLN A 196 6.93 4.32 -26.02
CA GLN A 196 8.35 4.29 -25.72
C GLN A 196 8.86 2.85 -25.78
N SER A 197 9.85 2.60 -26.62
CA SER A 197 10.51 1.30 -26.75
C SER A 197 11.94 1.40 -26.23
N TYR A 198 12.28 0.57 -25.25
CA TYR A 198 13.52 0.61 -24.49
C TYR A 198 14.45 -0.51 -24.92
N CYS A 199 15.65 -0.15 -25.41
CA CYS A 199 16.66 -1.13 -25.79
C CYS A 199 18.09 -0.57 -25.62
N ASP A 200 18.95 -1.33 -24.95
CA ASP A 200 20.35 -0.99 -24.73
C ASP A 200 21.31 -1.86 -25.54
N SER A 201 22.46 -1.27 -25.89
CA SER A 201 23.47 -1.86 -26.78
C SER A 201 24.01 -3.23 -26.35
N THR A 202 23.91 -3.57 -25.06
CA THR A 202 24.41 -4.84 -24.53
C THR A 202 23.34 -5.93 -24.45
N ASP A 203 22.08 -5.62 -24.77
CA ASP A 203 20.98 -6.58 -24.78
C ASP A 203 21.08 -7.56 -25.98
N PRO A 204 21.11 -8.88 -25.73
CA PRO A 204 21.28 -9.89 -26.79
C PRO A 204 20.07 -10.05 -27.72
N TYR A 205 18.88 -9.62 -27.31
CA TYR A 205 17.63 -9.87 -28.04
C TYR A 205 17.20 -8.67 -28.88
N CYS A 206 17.15 -7.47 -28.28
CA CYS A 206 16.72 -6.27 -29.00
C CYS A 206 17.88 -5.52 -29.68
N CYS A 207 19.14 -5.86 -29.36
CA CYS A 207 20.31 -5.19 -29.92
C CYS A 207 21.47 -6.09 -30.36
N ASN A 208 21.30 -7.42 -30.35
CA ASN A 208 22.38 -8.39 -30.65
C ASN A 208 23.64 -8.19 -29.78
N GLY A 209 23.47 -7.71 -28.55
CA GLY A 209 24.49 -7.64 -27.52
C GLY A 209 24.80 -9.02 -26.91
N SER A 210 25.34 -9.03 -25.68
CA SER A 210 25.83 -10.27 -25.04
C SER A 210 25.57 -10.33 -23.53
N ASN A 211 24.75 -9.44 -22.97
CA ASN A 211 24.50 -9.35 -21.54
C ASN A 211 23.03 -9.58 -21.19
N ASP A 212 22.69 -10.79 -20.73
CA ASP A 212 21.36 -11.14 -20.27
C ASP A 212 20.90 -10.29 -19.07
N ALA A 213 21.82 -9.80 -18.23
CA ALA A 213 21.47 -8.93 -17.11
C ALA A 213 20.94 -7.58 -17.58
N THR A 214 21.43 -7.05 -18.72
CA THR A 214 20.86 -5.86 -19.35
C THR A 214 19.42 -6.15 -19.79
N HIS A 215 19.19 -7.30 -20.43
CA HIS A 215 17.85 -7.68 -20.88
C HIS A 215 16.84 -7.76 -19.74
N GLN A 216 17.24 -8.29 -18.58
CA GLN A 216 16.37 -8.39 -17.39
C GLN A 216 16.31 -7.08 -16.58
N GLY A 217 17.17 -6.10 -16.88
CA GLY A 217 17.38 -4.91 -16.06
C GLY A 217 16.47 -3.70 -16.37
N TYR A 218 15.71 -3.70 -17.46
CA TYR A 218 14.97 -2.50 -17.89
C TYR A 218 13.91 -2.03 -16.92
N GLY A 219 13.31 -2.94 -16.14
CA GLY A 219 12.40 -2.56 -15.07
C GLY A 219 13.07 -1.63 -14.05
N ALA A 220 14.31 -1.94 -13.68
CA ALA A 220 15.10 -1.12 -12.75
C ALA A 220 15.64 0.16 -13.40
N GLU A 221 16.19 0.05 -14.61
CA GLU A 221 16.84 1.17 -15.31
C GLU A 221 15.82 2.21 -15.81
N TYR A 222 14.70 1.75 -16.39
CA TYR A 222 13.76 2.60 -17.09
C TYR A 222 12.34 2.60 -16.54
N GLY A 223 12.00 1.72 -15.58
CA GLY A 223 10.64 1.62 -15.04
C GLY A 223 10.05 2.97 -14.60
N ALA A 224 10.83 3.79 -13.89
CA ALA A 224 10.40 5.13 -13.48
C ALA A 224 10.12 6.07 -14.66
N LYS A 225 10.96 6.04 -15.71
CA LYS A 225 10.79 6.85 -16.93
C LYS A 225 9.56 6.40 -17.71
N ALA A 226 9.36 5.09 -17.84
CA ALA A 226 8.18 4.50 -18.49
C ALA A 226 6.88 4.91 -17.78
N ILE A 227 6.83 4.83 -16.45
CA ILE A 227 5.66 5.26 -15.67
C ILE A 227 5.41 6.77 -15.82
N ALA A 228 6.48 7.59 -15.84
CA ALA A 228 6.37 9.03 -16.05
C ALA A 228 5.80 9.37 -17.44
N PHE A 229 6.20 8.63 -18.47
CA PHE A 229 5.65 8.77 -19.81
C PHE A 229 4.15 8.44 -19.84
N VAL A 230 3.72 7.32 -19.25
CA VAL A 230 2.29 6.98 -19.15
C VAL A 230 1.51 8.12 -18.47
N LYS A 231 2.05 8.66 -17.35
CA LYS A 231 1.48 9.81 -16.64
C LYS A 231 1.30 11.04 -17.52
N SER A 232 2.29 11.34 -18.36
CA SER A 232 2.23 12.48 -19.28
C SER A 232 1.12 12.36 -20.33
N ARG A 233 0.72 11.12 -20.68
CA ARG A 233 -0.34 10.86 -21.68
C ARG A 233 -1.75 10.83 -21.09
N GLY A 234 -1.89 10.71 -19.76
CA GLY A 234 -3.17 10.69 -19.05
C GLY A 234 -3.81 12.06 -18.80
N ARG A 235 -3.03 13.15 -18.90
CA ARG A 235 -3.49 14.54 -18.75
C ARG A 235 -3.84 15.10 -20.13
N GLY A 236 -5.08 15.56 -20.31
CA GLY A 236 -5.51 16.22 -21.55
C GLY A 236 -4.59 17.39 -21.90
N ARG A 237 -4.31 17.55 -23.21
CA ARG A 237 -3.47 18.59 -23.81
C ARG A 237 -3.67 19.97 -23.15
N GLY A 238 -2.63 20.43 -22.47
CA GLY A 238 -2.33 21.84 -22.26
C GLY A 238 -0.84 22.03 -22.57
N ILE A 239 -0.54 22.59 -23.74
CA ILE A 239 0.82 22.94 -24.13
C ILE A 239 1.25 24.11 -23.23
N GLY A 240 2.27 23.89 -22.41
CA GLY A 240 2.86 24.90 -21.55
C GLY A 240 4.24 24.44 -21.09
N ARG A 241 5.24 24.72 -21.92
CA ARG A 241 6.67 24.62 -21.57
C ARG A 241 6.89 25.52 -20.34
N THR A 242 7.33 24.96 -19.22
CA THR A 242 7.87 25.76 -18.10
C THR A 242 9.03 25.01 -17.47
N GLU A 243 10.13 25.75 -17.37
CA GLU A 243 11.37 25.42 -16.70
C GLU A 243 11.14 25.16 -15.21
N GLU A 244 12.07 24.39 -14.64
CA GLU A 244 12.22 24.10 -13.22
C GLU A 244 12.06 25.36 -12.35
N THR A 245 10.90 25.47 -11.68
CA THR A 245 10.77 26.21 -10.43
C THR A 245 9.87 25.42 -9.49
N GLY A 246 10.38 25.11 -8.30
CA GLY A 246 9.73 24.25 -7.32
C GLY A 246 8.41 24.83 -6.82
N LEU A 247 7.35 24.04 -6.93
CA LEU A 247 6.08 24.21 -6.21
C LEU A 247 6.04 23.18 -5.06
N PRO A 248 5.68 23.57 -3.83
CA PRO A 248 5.54 22.64 -2.71
C PRO A 248 4.23 21.85 -2.87
N GLY A 249 4.30 20.53 -2.82
CA GLY A 249 3.11 19.66 -2.70
C GLY A 249 2.93 18.52 -3.70
N LEU A 250 3.84 18.28 -4.66
CA LEU A 250 3.84 17.01 -5.40
C LEU A 250 4.74 15.99 -4.70
N PRO A 251 4.23 14.80 -4.30
CA PRO A 251 5.06 13.77 -3.71
C PRO A 251 6.14 13.33 -4.68
N SER A 252 7.38 13.22 -4.18
CA SER A 252 8.48 12.69 -4.97
C SER A 252 8.18 11.24 -5.39
N GLY A 253 8.87 10.71 -6.41
CA GLY A 253 8.73 9.30 -6.78
C GLY A 253 8.99 8.33 -5.61
N LYS A 254 9.84 8.75 -4.66
CA LYS A 254 10.14 8.03 -3.42
C LYS A 254 8.96 8.05 -2.44
N ASP A 255 8.26 9.19 -2.32
CA ASP A 255 7.11 9.32 -1.43
C ASP A 255 5.95 8.42 -1.86
N ARG A 256 5.76 8.19 -3.16
CA ARG A 256 4.74 7.25 -3.65
C ARG A 256 5.01 5.79 -3.31
N ILE A 257 6.29 5.40 -3.29
CA ILE A 257 6.68 4.04 -2.89
C ILE A 257 6.38 3.85 -1.40
N VAL A 258 6.70 4.87 -0.58
CA VAL A 258 6.36 4.89 0.85
C VAL A 258 4.84 4.88 1.07
N GLN A 259 4.07 5.66 0.31
CA GLN A 259 2.59 5.62 0.40
C GLN A 259 2.04 4.22 0.10
N GLY A 260 2.61 3.52 -0.88
CA GLY A 260 2.19 2.17 -1.27
C GLY A 260 2.47 1.07 -0.24
N THR A 261 3.35 1.28 0.74
CA THR A 261 3.60 0.27 1.78
C THR A 261 2.40 0.03 2.69
N ASP A 262 1.47 0.99 2.77
CA ASP A 262 0.20 0.82 3.48
C ASP A 262 -0.63 -0.34 2.90
N ASN A 263 -0.68 -0.47 1.56
CA ASN A 263 -1.42 -1.57 0.93
C ASN A 263 -0.81 -2.94 1.26
N ASP A 264 0.52 -3.05 1.34
CA ASP A 264 1.17 -4.29 1.78
C ASP A 264 0.79 -4.65 3.23
N ALA A 265 0.70 -3.64 4.11
CA ALA A 265 0.32 -3.80 5.50
C ALA A 265 -1.16 -4.18 5.65
N SER A 266 -2.08 -3.50 4.94
CA SER A 266 -3.52 -3.78 4.99
C SER A 266 -3.86 -5.17 4.46
N VAL A 267 -3.24 -5.59 3.35
CA VAL A 267 -3.39 -6.97 2.82
C VAL A 267 -2.85 -8.02 3.80
N SER A 268 -1.73 -7.75 4.45
CA SER A 268 -1.17 -8.69 5.46
C SER A 268 -2.07 -8.81 6.68
N ARG A 269 -2.67 -7.69 7.12
CA ARG A 269 -3.68 -7.68 8.18
C ARG A 269 -4.92 -8.45 7.78
N LEU A 270 -5.48 -8.22 6.58
CA LEU A 270 -6.65 -8.93 6.10
C LEU A 270 -6.40 -10.45 6.02
N SER A 271 -5.24 -10.87 5.51
CA SER A 271 -4.85 -12.29 5.51
C SER A 271 -4.86 -12.90 6.91
N ALA A 272 -4.26 -12.21 7.90
CA ALA A 272 -4.26 -12.67 9.29
C ALA A 272 -5.69 -12.74 9.88
N VAL A 273 -6.58 -11.82 9.50
CA VAL A 273 -7.98 -11.83 9.93
C VAL A 273 -8.77 -12.98 9.31
N GLU A 274 -8.67 -13.18 7.99
CA GLU A 274 -9.38 -14.24 7.26
C GLU A 274 -8.99 -15.65 7.74
N LEU A 275 -7.75 -15.80 8.20
CA LEU A 275 -7.22 -17.06 8.75
C LEU A 275 -7.42 -17.19 10.27
N GLY A 276 -8.07 -16.23 10.92
CA GLY A 276 -8.43 -16.30 12.35
C GLY A 276 -7.30 -15.97 13.33
N TYR A 277 -6.17 -15.40 12.86
CA TYR A 277 -5.14 -14.92 13.78
C TYR A 277 -5.63 -13.71 14.58
N LEU A 278 -6.31 -12.78 13.90
CA LEU A 278 -6.79 -11.52 14.46
C LEU A 278 -8.31 -11.41 14.35
N GLU A 279 -8.94 -10.89 15.39
CA GLU A 279 -10.35 -10.49 15.36
C GLU A 279 -10.47 -9.01 14.98
N ASP A 280 -10.89 -8.74 13.75
CA ASP A 280 -11.04 -7.38 13.24
C ASP A 280 -12.09 -7.28 12.15
N ALA A 281 -13.29 -6.85 12.54
CA ALA A 281 -14.42 -6.67 11.62
C ALA A 281 -14.23 -5.52 10.61
N TYR A 282 -13.19 -4.70 10.75
CA TYR A 282 -12.98 -3.48 9.97
C TYR A 282 -11.90 -3.64 8.90
N ALA A 283 -11.00 -4.62 9.03
CA ALA A 283 -9.85 -4.80 8.14
C ALA A 283 -10.26 -4.93 6.65
N ALA A 284 -11.31 -5.69 6.36
CA ALA A 284 -11.81 -5.86 4.99
C ALA A 284 -12.31 -4.55 4.37
N ALA A 285 -12.90 -3.65 5.17
CA ALA A 285 -13.43 -2.38 4.69
C ALA A 285 -12.34 -1.37 4.33
N LEU A 286 -11.14 -1.51 4.89
CA LEU A 286 -9.98 -0.65 4.62
C LEU A 286 -8.94 -1.30 3.70
N THR A 287 -9.17 -2.54 3.27
CA THR A 287 -8.29 -3.21 2.29
C THR A 287 -8.82 -2.97 0.87
N PRO A 288 -7.99 -2.57 -0.10
CA PRO A 288 -8.45 -2.34 -1.47
C PRO A 288 -9.17 -3.56 -2.07
N VAL A 289 -10.29 -3.30 -2.75
CA VAL A 289 -11.09 -4.37 -3.35
C VAL A 289 -10.25 -5.14 -4.39
N GLY A 290 -10.23 -6.47 -4.27
CA GLY A 290 -9.48 -7.34 -5.18
C GLY A 290 -7.98 -7.45 -4.90
N SER A 291 -7.44 -6.79 -3.85
CA SER A 291 -6.05 -6.98 -3.42
C SER A 291 -5.89 -8.08 -2.36
N ALA A 292 -7.00 -8.59 -1.80
CA ALA A 292 -7.01 -9.66 -0.81
C ALA A 292 -6.21 -10.87 -1.32
N THR A 293 -5.11 -11.15 -0.62
CA THR A 293 -4.18 -12.23 -0.96
C THR A 293 -3.71 -12.88 0.32
N ARG A 294 -3.86 -14.20 0.41
CA ARG A 294 -3.33 -14.99 1.53
C ARG A 294 -1.81 -14.83 1.62
N ARG A 295 -1.30 -14.46 2.79
CA ARG A 295 0.13 -14.41 3.11
C ARG A 295 0.58 -15.73 3.72
N LEU A 296 1.89 -15.97 3.66
CA LEU A 296 2.52 -17.15 4.24
C LEU A 296 2.35 -17.18 5.78
N PRO A 297 2.32 -18.36 6.42
CA PRO A 297 2.15 -18.48 7.88
C PRO A 297 3.15 -17.64 8.69
N ILE A 298 4.40 -17.54 8.22
CA ILE A 298 5.44 -16.72 8.84
C ILE A 298 5.05 -15.23 8.91
N ILE A 299 4.39 -14.71 7.87
CA ILE A 299 3.91 -13.32 7.79
C ILE A 299 2.67 -13.13 8.65
N ASN A 300 1.74 -14.08 8.67
CA ASN A 300 0.53 -14.00 9.50
C ASN A 300 0.88 -14.01 10.99
N ARG A 301 1.79 -14.90 11.43
CA ARG A 301 2.32 -14.93 12.81
C ARG A 301 3.04 -13.64 13.19
N GLY A 302 3.87 -13.10 12.29
CA GLY A 302 4.50 -11.79 12.49
C GLY A 302 3.46 -10.67 12.65
N THR A 303 2.43 -10.66 11.80
CA THR A 303 1.32 -9.68 11.84
C THR A 303 0.52 -9.77 13.14
N TYR A 304 0.26 -10.98 13.62
CA TYR A 304 -0.36 -11.22 14.92
C TYR A 304 0.50 -10.66 16.06
N ALA A 305 1.78 -11.06 16.14
CA ALA A 305 2.66 -10.67 17.24
C ALA A 305 2.84 -9.15 17.30
N ARG A 306 3.06 -8.51 16.13
CA ARG A 306 3.08 -7.04 15.96
C ARG A 306 1.81 -6.39 16.51
N THR A 307 0.64 -6.85 16.08
CA THR A 307 -0.65 -6.25 16.45
C THR A 307 -0.89 -6.39 17.95
N THR A 308 -0.72 -7.60 18.49
CA THR A 308 -0.97 -7.91 19.90
C THR A 308 -0.05 -7.13 20.82
N ALA A 309 1.23 -6.96 20.47
CA ALA A 309 2.19 -6.22 21.28
C ALA A 309 1.81 -4.73 21.42
N ILE A 310 1.46 -4.09 20.31
CA ILE A 310 1.05 -2.68 20.30
C ILE A 310 -0.28 -2.52 21.03
N ASP A 311 -1.24 -3.42 20.79
CA ASP A 311 -2.54 -3.38 21.46
C ASP A 311 -2.40 -3.56 22.99
N GLN A 312 -1.45 -4.37 23.46
CA GLN A 312 -1.13 -4.50 24.88
C GLN A 312 -0.58 -3.20 25.50
N LEU A 313 0.31 -2.50 24.80
CA LEU A 313 0.85 -1.20 25.24
C LEU A 313 -0.24 -0.12 25.25
N VAL A 314 -1.07 -0.07 24.21
CA VAL A 314 -2.22 0.84 24.10
C VAL A 314 -3.25 0.57 25.19
N ALA A 315 -3.57 -0.70 25.47
CA ALA A 315 -4.51 -1.08 26.51
C ALA A 315 -4.03 -0.65 27.91
N ARG A 316 -2.73 -0.83 28.21
CA ARG A 316 -2.12 -0.37 29.46
C ARG A 316 -2.09 1.15 29.59
N PHE A 317 -1.81 1.86 28.49
CA PHE A 317 -1.90 3.31 28.47
C PHE A 317 -3.33 3.79 28.72
N LEU A 318 -4.34 3.23 28.06
CA LEU A 318 -5.73 3.64 28.26
C LEU A 318 -6.25 3.25 29.65
N GLY A 319 -5.80 2.12 30.19
CA GLY A 319 -6.24 1.59 31.48
C GLY A 319 -7.61 0.89 31.40
N PRO A 320 -8.15 0.44 32.55
CA PRO A 320 -9.40 -0.32 32.61
C PRO A 320 -10.59 0.50 32.09
N LYS A 321 -11.58 -0.20 31.52
CA LYS A 321 -12.84 0.37 31.06
C LYS A 321 -13.77 0.65 32.26
N SER A 322 -13.38 1.58 33.13
CA SER A 322 -14.17 1.96 34.32
C SER A 322 -14.67 3.39 34.20
N ALA A 323 -15.89 3.64 34.71
CA ALA A 323 -16.44 4.99 34.87
C ALA A 323 -15.62 5.87 35.84
N GLU A 324 -14.69 5.28 36.59
CA GLU A 324 -13.78 5.97 37.52
C GLU A 324 -12.48 6.46 36.86
N ASN A 325 -12.27 6.21 35.55
CA ASN A 325 -11.10 6.71 34.83
C ASN A 325 -11.27 8.23 34.59
N LYS A 326 -10.79 9.04 35.53
CA LYS A 326 -11.06 10.49 35.59
C LYS A 326 -10.31 11.34 34.57
N HIS A 327 -9.35 10.78 33.84
CA HIS A 327 -8.47 11.53 32.96
C HIS A 327 -8.66 11.12 31.50
N LYS A 328 -9.22 12.04 30.71
CA LYS A 328 -9.29 11.93 29.26
C LYS A 328 -7.87 11.76 28.69
N LYS A 329 -7.69 10.85 27.74
CA LYS A 329 -6.39 10.56 27.12
C LYS A 329 -6.42 10.86 25.63
N GLN A 330 -5.24 10.92 25.01
CA GLN A 330 -5.12 11.14 23.58
C GLN A 330 -4.17 10.13 22.95
N ILE A 331 -4.50 9.66 21.75
CA ILE A 331 -3.61 8.84 20.92
C ILE A 331 -3.39 9.58 19.60
N ILE A 332 -2.14 9.65 19.14
CA ILE A 332 -1.74 10.16 17.82
C ILE A 332 -0.98 9.05 17.09
N SER A 333 -1.58 8.50 16.04
CA SER A 333 -0.95 7.52 15.16
C SER A 333 -0.27 8.22 13.97
N LEU A 334 1.05 8.06 13.87
CA LEU A 334 1.91 8.65 12.84
C LEU A 334 2.07 7.66 11.69
N GLY A 335 1.67 8.07 10.49
CA GLY A 335 1.61 7.18 9.32
C GLY A 335 0.60 6.06 9.55
N ALA A 336 -0.63 6.43 9.94
CA ALA A 336 -1.64 5.48 10.37
C ALA A 336 -2.13 4.56 9.24
N GLY A 337 -2.00 5.00 7.98
CA GLY A 337 -2.48 4.27 6.81
C GLY A 337 -3.89 3.70 7.01
N SER A 338 -4.05 2.42 6.70
CA SER A 338 -5.29 1.67 6.80
C SER A 338 -5.49 1.00 8.18
N ASP A 339 -4.83 1.50 9.24
CA ASP A 339 -4.99 0.96 10.60
C ASP A 339 -6.45 0.99 11.08
N THR A 340 -6.87 -0.06 11.76
CA THR A 340 -8.26 -0.26 12.19
C THR A 340 -8.44 -0.10 13.70
N ARG A 341 -7.37 0.17 14.46
CA ARG A 341 -7.37 0.15 15.93
C ARG A 341 -8.39 1.12 16.50
N VAL A 342 -8.54 2.29 15.91
CA VAL A 342 -9.54 3.27 16.35
C VAL A 342 -10.97 2.72 16.33
N PHE A 343 -11.37 1.98 15.29
CA PHE A 343 -12.71 1.41 15.20
C PHE A 343 -12.94 0.31 16.23
N ARG A 344 -11.92 -0.53 16.47
CA ARG A 344 -11.93 -1.55 17.53
C ARG A 344 -12.03 -0.91 18.92
N LEU A 345 -11.27 0.15 19.18
CA LEU A 345 -11.29 0.86 20.46
C LEU A 345 -12.65 1.52 20.71
N LEU A 346 -13.16 2.28 19.74
CA LEU A 346 -14.45 2.98 19.84
C LEU A 346 -15.62 2.01 20.01
N SER A 347 -15.62 0.87 19.30
CA SER A 347 -16.69 -0.12 19.43
C SER A 347 -16.63 -0.91 20.73
N SER A 348 -15.46 -0.95 21.38
CA SER A 348 -15.27 -1.67 22.64
C SER A 348 -15.52 -0.81 23.90
N ARG A 349 -15.75 0.50 23.75
CA ARG A 349 -15.97 1.47 24.84
C ARG A 349 -17.25 2.27 24.59
N GLN A 350 -18.26 2.12 25.44
CA GLN A 350 -19.57 2.79 25.29
C GLN A 350 -19.48 4.33 25.31
N THR A 351 -18.51 4.88 26.04
CA THR A 351 -18.17 6.30 26.06
C THR A 351 -16.65 6.44 25.94
N PRO A 352 -16.13 6.98 24.83
CA PRO A 352 -14.71 7.19 24.67
C PRO A 352 -14.20 8.19 25.72
N ASP A 353 -13.34 7.71 26.62
CA ASP A 353 -12.51 8.51 27.52
C ASP A 353 -11.19 8.94 26.83
N PHE A 354 -11.15 8.89 25.50
CA PHE A 354 -10.00 9.24 24.69
C PHE A 354 -10.40 9.95 23.40
N VAL A 355 -9.43 10.67 22.82
CA VAL A 355 -9.50 11.20 21.45
C VAL A 355 -8.38 10.56 20.63
N TYR A 356 -8.71 10.13 19.42
CA TYR A 356 -7.76 9.47 18.53
C TYR A 356 -7.47 10.34 17.31
N HIS A 357 -6.20 10.55 17.02
CA HIS A 357 -5.72 11.32 15.88
C HIS A 357 -4.91 10.40 14.98
N GLU A 358 -5.14 10.48 13.68
CA GLU A 358 -4.33 9.80 12.67
C GLU A 358 -3.72 10.83 11.72
N LEU A 359 -2.42 10.73 11.50
CA LEU A 359 -1.69 11.57 10.57
C LEU A 359 -1.16 10.69 9.46
N ASP A 360 -1.42 11.06 8.21
CA ASP A 360 -0.82 10.42 7.04
C ASP A 360 -0.79 11.39 5.85
N PHE A 361 -0.15 11.00 4.75
CA PHE A 361 -0.25 11.74 3.51
C PHE A 361 -1.71 11.91 3.08
N ALA A 362 -2.02 13.08 2.52
CA ALA A 362 -3.37 13.42 2.03
C ALA A 362 -3.99 12.36 1.10
N VAL A 363 -3.14 11.67 0.32
CA VAL A 363 -3.59 10.55 -0.54
C VAL A 363 -4.16 9.41 0.31
N ASN A 364 -3.42 8.96 1.32
CA ASN A 364 -3.82 7.85 2.18
C ASN A 364 -5.02 8.22 3.05
N THR A 365 -5.03 9.43 3.63
CA THR A 365 -6.17 9.89 4.43
C THR A 365 -7.45 10.03 3.60
N ALA A 366 -7.36 10.54 2.37
CA ALA A 366 -8.50 10.60 1.46
C ALA A 366 -9.03 9.20 1.09
N GLU A 367 -8.16 8.22 0.93
CA GLU A 367 -8.57 6.83 0.70
C GLU A 367 -9.30 6.23 1.91
N LYS A 368 -8.76 6.40 3.11
CA LYS A 368 -9.40 5.95 4.35
C LYS A 368 -10.75 6.64 4.58
N ILE A 369 -10.85 7.95 4.37
CA ILE A 369 -12.10 8.71 4.53
C ILE A 369 -13.14 8.22 3.52
N ARG A 370 -12.75 7.93 2.28
CA ARG A 370 -13.66 7.36 1.28
C ARG A 370 -14.20 6.00 1.73
N ALA A 371 -13.36 5.14 2.27
CA ALA A 371 -13.77 3.85 2.82
C ALA A 371 -14.71 4.01 4.03
N ILE A 372 -14.40 4.93 4.96
CA ILE A 372 -15.30 5.28 6.08
C ILE A 372 -16.67 5.72 5.56
N ARG A 373 -16.71 6.53 4.49
CA ARG A 373 -17.97 7.03 3.90
C ARG A 373 -18.74 5.98 3.11
N SER A 374 -18.10 4.91 2.64
CA SER A 374 -18.77 3.87 1.85
C SER A 374 -19.15 2.62 2.65
N ALA A 375 -18.47 2.34 3.77
CA ALA A 375 -18.66 1.10 4.53
C ALA A 375 -19.52 1.30 5.79
N PRO A 376 -20.71 0.69 5.89
CA PRO A 376 -21.58 0.81 7.05
C PRO A 376 -20.94 0.40 8.37
N VAL A 377 -20.06 -0.62 8.35
CA VAL A 377 -19.36 -1.11 9.55
C VAL A 377 -18.45 -0.04 10.17
N LEU A 378 -17.78 0.76 9.35
CA LEU A 378 -16.92 1.87 9.81
C LEU A 378 -17.77 3.05 10.32
N GLN A 379 -18.86 3.36 9.63
CA GLN A 379 -19.79 4.42 10.05
C GLN A 379 -20.45 4.12 11.40
N SER A 380 -20.87 2.87 11.60
CA SER A 380 -21.45 2.41 12.87
C SER A 380 -20.45 2.52 14.01
N ALA A 381 -19.19 2.15 13.79
CA ALA A 381 -18.13 2.29 14.80
C ALA A 381 -17.84 3.75 15.19
N LEU A 382 -18.09 4.70 14.28
CA LEU A 382 -17.98 6.14 14.55
C LEU A 382 -19.27 6.78 15.08
N GLY A 383 -20.35 6.00 15.24
CA GLY A 383 -21.65 6.54 15.69
C GLY A 383 -22.35 7.43 14.66
N ILE A 384 -21.99 7.35 13.38
CA ILE A 384 -22.59 8.16 12.29
C ILE A 384 -24.02 7.71 11.97
N ASN A 385 -24.30 6.42 12.10
CA ASN A 385 -25.58 5.80 11.70
C ASN A 385 -26.54 5.51 12.87
N SER A 386 -26.25 5.97 14.10
CA SER A 386 -27.15 5.73 15.22
C SER A 386 -28.42 6.58 15.05
N SER A 387 -29.54 5.91 14.78
CA SER A 387 -30.89 6.49 14.71
C SER A 387 -31.39 7.07 16.04
N GLU A 388 -30.62 6.95 17.12
CA GLU A 388 -30.85 7.63 18.39
C GLU A 388 -30.32 9.07 18.31
N VAL A 389 -31.16 9.98 17.83
CA VAL A 389 -31.02 11.41 18.15
C VAL A 389 -31.37 11.58 19.63
N SER A 390 -30.44 11.20 20.51
CA SER A 390 -30.43 11.73 21.87
C SER A 390 -29.85 13.14 21.78
N SER A 391 -30.59 14.13 22.26
CA SER A 391 -30.24 15.56 22.21
C SER A 391 -28.99 15.94 23.02
N GLU A 392 -28.22 14.96 23.51
CA GLU A 392 -27.13 15.13 24.47
C GLU A 392 -25.74 14.73 23.94
N LYS A 393 -25.62 13.97 22.83
CA LYS A 393 -24.32 13.59 22.25
C LYS A 393 -24.13 14.21 20.87
N ASP A 394 -23.19 15.14 20.73
CA ASP A 394 -22.73 15.60 19.42
C ASP A 394 -21.99 14.44 18.74
N THR A 395 -22.58 13.83 17.72
CA THR A 395 -21.94 12.78 16.89
C THR A 395 -21.55 13.32 15.51
N ARG A 396 -21.52 14.65 15.35
CA ARG A 396 -21.30 15.27 14.04
C ARG A 396 -19.89 14.97 13.54
N VAL A 397 -19.83 14.22 12.45
CA VAL A 397 -18.62 14.03 11.66
C VAL A 397 -18.58 15.10 10.57
N THR A 398 -17.47 15.81 10.48
CA THR A 398 -17.19 16.75 9.39
C THR A 398 -16.04 16.21 8.54
N VAL A 399 -16.11 16.51 7.24
CA VAL A 399 -15.08 16.13 6.26
C VAL A 399 -14.68 17.40 5.50
N SER A 400 -13.38 17.59 5.26
CA SER A 400 -12.88 18.74 4.50
C SER A 400 -13.46 18.75 3.07
N GLU A 401 -13.47 19.92 2.43
CA GLU A 401 -13.88 20.06 1.03
C GLU A 401 -13.05 19.18 0.09
N ALA A 402 -11.75 19.04 0.38
CA ALA A 402 -10.83 18.16 -0.36
C ALA A 402 -11.07 16.67 -0.09
N GLY A 403 -11.85 16.30 0.93
CA GLY A 403 -12.16 14.91 1.27
C GLY A 403 -11.02 14.14 1.93
N ASP A 404 -10.02 14.84 2.44
CA ASP A 404 -8.75 14.31 2.96
C ASP A 404 -8.55 14.52 4.47
N ALA A 405 -9.41 15.31 5.12
CA ALA A 405 -9.48 15.45 6.57
C ALA A 405 -10.87 15.08 7.09
N LEU A 406 -10.92 14.46 8.27
CA LEU A 406 -12.16 14.07 8.94
C LEU A 406 -12.07 14.42 10.43
N HIS A 407 -13.13 14.99 11.00
CA HIS A 407 -13.18 15.35 12.41
C HIS A 407 -14.51 14.93 13.04
N SER A 408 -14.41 14.35 14.24
CA SER A 408 -15.50 14.05 15.16
C SER A 408 -15.04 14.32 16.59
N PRO A 409 -15.93 14.28 17.61
CA PRO A 409 -15.51 14.55 18.99
C PRO A 409 -14.49 13.56 19.59
N SER A 410 -14.33 12.38 19.01
CA SER A 410 -13.40 11.35 19.51
C SER A 410 -12.41 10.84 18.45
N TYR A 411 -12.51 11.30 17.20
CA TYR A 411 -11.66 10.82 16.11
C TYR A 411 -11.35 11.90 15.07
N HIS A 412 -10.07 12.06 14.75
CA HIS A 412 -9.58 13.01 13.76
C HIS A 412 -8.60 12.33 12.79
N VAL A 413 -8.75 12.60 11.50
CA VAL A 413 -7.83 12.21 10.43
C VAL A 413 -7.25 13.48 9.81
N HIS A 414 -5.92 13.59 9.82
CA HIS A 414 -5.17 14.78 9.41
C HIS A 414 -4.32 14.49 8.17
N PRO A 415 -4.54 15.20 7.04
CA PRO A 415 -3.75 15.04 5.81
C PRO A 415 -2.40 15.78 5.93
N VAL A 416 -1.47 15.20 6.67
CA VAL A 416 -0.20 15.84 7.07
C VAL A 416 0.99 15.02 6.58
N ASP A 417 1.85 15.65 5.78
CA ASP A 417 3.22 15.18 5.61
C ASP A 417 4.01 15.46 6.90
N LEU A 418 4.36 14.40 7.64
CA LEU A 418 5.04 14.52 8.94
C LEU A 418 6.29 15.41 8.87
N ARG A 419 7.02 15.40 7.74
CA ARG A 419 8.25 16.21 7.55
C ARG A 419 7.98 17.70 7.69
N SER A 420 6.77 18.14 7.31
CA SER A 420 6.36 19.55 7.35
C SER A 420 6.10 20.07 8.77
N LEU A 421 5.82 19.19 9.73
CA LEU A 421 5.52 19.56 11.12
C LEU A 421 6.67 20.31 11.77
N SER A 422 7.91 19.89 11.50
CA SER A 422 9.12 20.49 12.06
C SER A 422 9.23 21.99 11.75
N THR A 423 8.82 22.40 10.55
CA THR A 423 8.85 23.78 10.06
C THR A 423 7.56 24.56 10.30
N CYS A 424 6.53 23.93 10.88
CA CYS A 424 5.23 24.57 11.08
C CYS A 424 5.36 25.75 12.05
N SER A 425 4.79 26.91 11.70
CA SER A 425 4.80 28.11 12.55
C SER A 425 3.77 28.03 13.68
N ASP A 426 2.66 27.31 13.47
CA ASP A 426 1.57 27.14 14.44
C ASP A 426 1.34 25.64 14.74
N PRO A 427 2.08 25.06 15.70
CA PRO A 427 1.93 23.65 16.07
C PRO A 427 0.51 23.24 16.49
N ALA A 428 -0.22 24.13 17.18
CA ALA A 428 -1.58 23.83 17.65
C ALA A 428 -2.59 23.89 16.49
N GLY A 429 -2.45 24.86 15.59
CA GLY A 429 -3.26 24.96 14.38
C GLY A 429 -2.98 23.84 13.36
N ALA A 430 -1.77 23.27 13.35
CA ALA A 430 -1.41 22.17 12.45
C ALA A 430 -2.22 20.89 12.69
N LEU A 431 -2.68 20.66 13.94
CA LEU A 431 -3.41 19.45 14.33
C LEU A 431 -4.69 19.82 15.10
N PRO A 432 -5.75 20.28 14.41
CA PRO A 432 -6.99 20.71 15.04
C PRO A 432 -7.60 19.62 15.93
N GLY A 433 -8.00 20.00 17.14
CA GLY A 433 -8.60 19.09 18.13
C GLY A 433 -7.58 18.37 19.03
N VAL A 434 -6.27 18.49 18.78
CA VAL A 434 -5.26 18.00 19.73
C VAL A 434 -5.27 18.87 20.98
N GLU A 435 -5.42 18.23 22.14
CA GLU A 435 -5.44 18.89 23.46
C GLU A 435 -4.09 18.72 24.16
N THR A 436 -3.26 19.76 24.14
CA THR A 436 -1.85 19.71 24.62
C THR A 436 -1.69 19.47 26.12
N GLY A 437 -2.77 19.55 26.90
CA GLY A 437 -2.78 19.24 28.33
C GLY A 437 -3.08 17.78 28.67
N LEU A 438 -3.52 16.96 27.71
CA LEU A 438 -3.88 15.56 27.96
C LEU A 438 -2.66 14.63 27.92
N PRO A 439 -2.63 13.57 28.74
CA PRO A 439 -1.71 12.47 28.54
C PRO A 439 -1.86 11.93 27.11
N THR A 440 -0.76 11.92 26.36
CA THR A 440 -0.78 11.62 24.94
C THR A 440 0.15 10.46 24.61
N LEU A 441 -0.36 9.48 23.88
CA LEU A 441 0.42 8.38 23.31
C LEU A 441 0.63 8.61 21.81
N LEU A 442 1.88 8.65 21.38
CA LEU A 442 2.28 8.59 19.99
C LEU A 442 2.49 7.13 19.57
N ILE A 443 2.07 6.77 18.35
CA ILE A 443 2.34 5.46 17.76
C ILE A 443 3.01 5.68 16.42
N SER A 444 4.15 5.05 16.17
CA SER A 444 4.72 4.96 14.83
C SER A 444 4.97 3.49 14.51
N GLU A 445 4.09 2.95 13.67
CA GLU A 445 4.04 1.52 13.35
C GLU A 445 4.58 1.29 11.94
N CYS A 446 5.89 1.06 11.80
CA CYS A 446 6.62 1.09 10.53
C CYS A 446 6.42 2.39 9.74
N CYS A 447 6.51 3.56 10.39
CA CYS A 447 6.36 4.85 9.72
C CYS A 447 7.66 5.68 9.72
N LEU A 448 8.21 6.00 10.89
CA LEU A 448 9.39 6.88 10.99
C LEU A 448 10.63 6.27 10.29
N VAL A 449 10.69 4.95 10.17
CA VAL A 449 11.74 4.22 9.44
C VAL A 449 11.95 4.65 7.98
N TYR A 450 10.92 5.21 7.32
CA TYR A 450 11.03 5.69 5.94
C TYR A 450 11.64 7.10 5.80
N LEU A 451 11.78 7.82 6.91
CA LEU A 451 12.35 9.16 6.97
C LEU A 451 13.86 9.10 7.21
N SER A 452 14.61 10.10 6.74
CA SER A 452 16.01 10.20 7.16
C SER A 452 16.11 10.35 8.68
N PRO A 453 17.23 9.96 9.31
CA PRO A 453 17.39 10.09 10.77
C PRO A 453 17.08 11.49 11.29
N ILE A 454 17.49 12.53 10.55
CA ILE A 454 17.24 13.95 10.88
C ILE A 454 15.74 14.27 10.78
N GLU A 455 15.06 13.88 9.70
CA GLU A 455 13.63 14.11 9.55
C GLU A 455 12.83 13.39 10.64
N ALA A 456 13.19 12.14 10.96
CA ALA A 456 12.53 11.35 12.01
C ALA A 456 12.69 11.99 13.40
N GLU A 457 13.91 12.45 13.73
CA GLU A 457 14.20 13.23 14.94
C GLU A 457 13.38 14.52 14.97
N GLN A 458 13.34 15.29 13.88
CA GLN A 458 12.58 16.53 13.81
C GLN A 458 11.08 16.33 14.00
N VAL A 459 10.51 15.23 13.50
CA VAL A 459 9.11 14.86 13.74
C VAL A 459 8.86 14.58 15.22
N VAL A 460 9.72 13.79 15.86
CA VAL A 460 9.55 13.47 17.29
C VAL A 460 9.77 14.73 18.15
N ALA A 461 10.79 15.54 17.84
CA ALA A 461 11.06 16.82 18.49
C ALA A 461 9.90 17.82 18.37
N PHE A 462 9.16 17.82 17.25
CA PHE A 462 7.94 18.61 17.14
C PHE A 462 6.95 18.27 18.25
N PHE A 463 6.69 16.97 18.49
CA PHE A 463 5.79 16.57 19.56
C PHE A 463 6.37 16.82 20.95
N THR A 464 7.62 16.44 21.19
CA THR A 464 8.22 16.45 22.54
C THR A 464 8.59 17.86 23.01
N GLN A 465 8.94 18.77 22.10
CA GLN A 465 9.46 20.11 22.38
C GLN A 465 8.52 21.24 21.96
N ARG A 466 7.76 21.11 20.86
CA ARG A 466 6.95 22.22 20.33
C ARG A 466 5.47 22.10 20.67
N LEU A 467 4.88 20.92 20.50
CA LEU A 467 3.45 20.71 20.72
C LEU A 467 3.12 20.39 22.18
N PHE A 468 3.86 19.44 22.76
CA PHE A 468 3.73 19.03 24.17
C PHE A 468 4.95 19.44 25.02
N GLY A 469 5.77 20.36 24.51
CA GLY A 469 6.85 20.97 25.29
C GLY A 469 6.32 22.03 26.26
N HIS A 470 7.20 22.61 27.08
CA HIS A 470 6.87 23.59 28.12
C HIS A 470 5.85 24.62 27.65
N GLY A 471 4.60 24.49 28.12
CA GLY A 471 3.54 25.43 27.80
C GLY A 471 3.91 26.83 28.27
N ASN A 472 3.50 27.85 27.51
CA ASN A 472 3.45 29.21 28.02
C ASN A 472 2.73 29.21 29.39
N PRO A 473 3.21 29.96 30.40
CA PRO A 473 2.56 30.05 31.69
C PRO A 473 1.10 30.47 31.51
N VAL A 474 0.16 29.66 31.99
CA VAL A 474 -1.23 30.10 32.12
C VAL A 474 -1.25 31.16 33.22
N SER A 475 -1.29 32.42 32.82
CA SER A 475 -1.38 33.55 33.75
C SER A 475 -2.84 33.70 34.17
N GLY A 476 -3.23 33.05 35.27
CA GLY A 476 -4.45 33.43 35.99
C GLY A 476 -4.22 34.74 36.74
N PRO A 477 -5.20 35.67 36.81
CA PRO A 477 -5.03 36.88 37.60
C PRO A 477 -5.13 36.51 39.08
N GLY A 478 -4.01 36.24 39.76
CA GLY A 478 -4.06 36.06 41.20
C GLY A 478 -2.82 35.59 41.96
N ASP A 479 -1.90 34.79 41.42
CA ASP A 479 -0.96 34.06 42.29
C ASP A 479 0.52 34.49 42.19
N ILE A 480 1.07 34.72 43.39
CA ILE A 480 2.40 35.22 43.70
C ILE A 480 3.38 34.04 43.70
N LEU A 481 4.45 34.14 42.89
CA LEU A 481 5.75 33.47 43.01
C LEU A 481 5.75 32.05 43.64
N GLN A 482 5.15 31.08 42.94
CA GLN A 482 5.65 29.72 42.95
C GLN A 482 6.34 29.50 41.61
N ALA A 483 7.60 29.06 41.60
CA ALA A 483 8.33 28.77 40.37
C ALA A 483 7.43 27.88 39.49
N ALA A 484 6.88 28.46 38.42
CA ALA A 484 5.89 27.81 37.59
C ALA A 484 6.52 26.55 37.02
N GLN A 485 6.19 25.39 37.61
CA GLN A 485 6.58 24.10 37.06
C GLN A 485 6.01 24.08 35.64
N PRO A 486 6.84 23.93 34.61
CA PRO A 486 6.32 23.94 33.26
C PRO A 486 5.34 22.78 33.14
N ASN A 487 4.09 23.10 32.78
CA ASN A 487 3.00 22.14 32.73
C ASN A 487 3.15 21.26 31.47
N VAL A 488 4.14 20.37 31.50
CA VAL A 488 4.44 19.42 30.43
C VAL A 488 3.49 18.24 30.55
N ALA A 489 2.67 18.00 29.53
CA ALA A 489 1.78 16.86 29.53
C ALA A 489 2.57 15.54 29.44
N PRO A 490 2.10 14.46 30.10
CA PRO A 490 2.67 13.13 29.90
C PRO A 490 2.64 12.74 28.42
N LEU A 491 3.76 12.23 27.92
CA LEU A 491 3.92 11.84 26.53
C LEU A 491 4.63 10.49 26.44
N GLY A 492 4.06 9.57 25.68
CA GLY A 492 4.66 8.27 25.38
C GLY A 492 4.77 8.07 23.88
N LEU A 493 5.70 7.22 23.45
CA LEU A 493 5.85 6.84 22.05
C LEU A 493 6.09 5.33 21.96
N ILE A 494 5.35 4.67 21.07
CA ILE A 494 5.56 3.28 20.66
C ILE A 494 6.15 3.28 19.23
N LEU A 495 7.22 2.53 19.03
CA LEU A 495 7.86 2.26 17.75
C LEU A 495 7.76 0.78 17.43
N TYR A 496 7.29 0.44 16.22
CA TYR A 496 7.49 -0.86 15.61
C TYR A 496 8.33 -0.68 14.35
N GLU A 497 9.57 -1.16 14.34
CA GLU A 497 10.49 -0.97 13.21
C GLU A 497 11.41 -2.19 13.03
N PRO A 498 11.97 -2.41 11.83
CA PRO A 498 13.04 -3.37 11.61
C PRO A 498 14.32 -3.01 12.40
N ILE A 499 15.12 -4.02 12.74
CA ILE A 499 16.46 -3.92 13.34
C ILE A 499 17.40 -4.94 12.70
N ARG A 500 18.68 -4.92 13.11
CA ARG A 500 19.74 -5.88 12.71
C ARG A 500 19.98 -5.92 11.19
N PRO A 501 20.29 -4.80 10.52
CA PRO A 501 20.47 -4.76 9.07
C PRO A 501 21.71 -5.50 8.55
N ASN A 502 22.66 -5.81 9.43
CA ASN A 502 24.01 -6.14 9.04
C ASN A 502 24.32 -7.63 9.02
N ASP A 503 23.45 -8.50 9.56
CA ASP A 503 23.66 -9.95 9.46
C ASP A 503 23.17 -10.50 8.10
N ALA A 504 23.28 -11.82 7.89
CA ALA A 504 22.91 -12.42 6.61
C ALA A 504 21.43 -12.21 6.24
N PHE A 505 20.53 -12.30 7.22
CA PHE A 505 19.11 -12.08 7.01
C PHE A 505 18.82 -10.59 6.83
N GLY A 506 19.35 -9.74 7.70
CA GLY A 506 19.21 -8.29 7.61
C GLY A 506 19.64 -7.71 6.27
N ARG A 507 20.79 -8.14 5.73
CA ARG A 507 21.25 -7.71 4.41
C ARG A 507 20.30 -8.14 3.29
N THR A 508 19.76 -9.36 3.40
CA THR A 508 18.77 -9.87 2.44
C THR A 508 17.46 -9.09 2.52
N MET A 509 16.97 -8.82 3.73
CA MET A 509 15.78 -8.00 3.97
C MET A 509 15.94 -6.59 3.36
N VAL A 510 17.06 -5.92 3.65
CA VAL A 510 17.37 -4.58 3.11
C VAL A 510 17.45 -4.63 1.59
N SER A 511 18.13 -5.62 1.01
CA SER A 511 18.23 -5.79 -0.44
C SER A 511 16.86 -6.01 -1.09
N ASN A 512 16.01 -6.87 -0.52
CA ASN A 512 14.67 -7.17 -1.03
C ASN A 512 13.71 -5.98 -0.95
N LEU A 513 13.87 -5.13 0.06
CA LEU A 513 13.12 -3.86 0.17
C LEU A 513 13.64 -2.84 -0.86
N ALA A 514 14.96 -2.71 -0.98
CA ALA A 514 15.59 -1.79 -1.93
C ALA A 514 15.24 -2.13 -3.39
N ALA A 515 15.14 -3.42 -3.73
CA ALA A 515 14.69 -3.88 -5.05
C ALA A 515 13.25 -3.45 -5.38
N ARG A 516 12.43 -3.18 -4.37
CA ARG A 516 11.06 -2.60 -4.49
C ARG A 516 11.05 -1.08 -4.36
N GLY A 517 12.22 -0.44 -4.30
CA GLY A 517 12.41 0.99 -4.08
C GLY A 517 12.14 1.47 -2.66
N ILE A 518 11.93 0.54 -1.71
CA ILE A 518 11.69 0.86 -0.30
C ILE A 518 13.04 0.99 0.40
N GLN A 519 13.28 2.16 1.00
CA GLN A 519 14.48 2.44 1.78
C GLN A 519 14.10 2.63 3.25
N LEU A 520 14.69 1.81 4.12
CA LEU A 520 14.60 1.93 5.57
C LEU A 520 15.72 2.86 6.05
N LYS A 521 15.45 4.16 6.04
CA LYS A 521 16.49 5.19 6.17
C LYS A 521 17.00 5.37 7.60
N THR A 522 16.18 5.10 8.62
CA THR A 522 16.63 5.16 10.03
C THR A 522 17.30 3.86 10.49
N LEU A 523 17.09 2.76 9.78
CA LEU A 523 17.58 1.43 10.16
C LEU A 523 19.11 1.37 10.37
N PRO A 524 19.96 2.02 9.57
CA PRO A 524 21.41 2.03 9.84
C PRO A 524 21.78 2.74 11.15
N THR A 525 20.98 3.72 11.58
CA THR A 525 21.21 4.50 12.81
C THR A 525 20.67 3.77 14.04
N TYR A 526 19.43 3.28 13.97
CA TYR A 526 18.76 2.59 15.08
C TYR A 526 18.75 1.07 14.84
N ALA A 527 19.95 0.52 14.62
CA ALA A 527 20.15 -0.84 14.13
C ALA A 527 19.96 -1.95 15.18
N SER A 528 19.86 -1.62 16.46
CA SER A 528 19.76 -2.57 17.58
C SER A 528 18.71 -2.12 18.59
N LEU A 529 18.31 -3.03 19.49
CA LEU A 529 17.44 -2.70 20.61
C LEU A 529 18.04 -1.56 21.43
N GLU A 530 19.34 -1.62 21.74
CA GLU A 530 20.03 -0.58 22.49
C GLU A 530 20.02 0.79 21.78
N ALA A 531 20.20 0.81 20.46
CA ALA A 531 20.11 2.05 19.70
C ALA A 531 18.68 2.64 19.73
N GLN A 532 17.64 1.79 19.71
CA GLN A 532 16.26 2.26 19.89
C GLN A 532 16.01 2.77 21.32
N ARG A 533 16.61 2.17 22.36
CA ARG A 533 16.56 2.68 23.74
C ARG A 533 17.20 4.06 23.86
N GLY A 534 18.40 4.23 23.31
CA GLY A 534 19.11 5.51 23.25
C GLY A 534 18.30 6.59 22.53
N ARG A 535 17.66 6.25 21.41
CA ARG A 535 16.76 7.14 20.66
C ARG A 535 15.69 7.77 21.54
N PHE A 536 15.07 7.04 22.46
CA PHE A 536 14.06 7.60 23.36
C PHE A 536 14.64 8.61 24.34
N GLN A 537 15.81 8.30 24.93
CA GLN A 537 16.49 9.20 25.86
C GLN A 537 16.85 10.52 25.18
N ASP A 538 17.42 10.45 23.98
CA ASP A 538 17.83 11.61 23.20
C ASP A 538 16.63 12.48 22.76
N GLN A 539 15.45 11.86 22.57
CA GLN A 539 14.25 12.54 22.10
C GLN A 539 13.32 13.06 23.21
N GLY A 540 13.76 13.04 24.47
CA GLY A 540 13.05 13.67 25.59
C GLY A 540 12.06 12.75 26.32
N PHE A 541 12.20 11.43 26.17
CA PHE A 541 11.47 10.43 26.96
C PHE A 541 12.32 9.97 28.15
N GLY A 542 12.54 10.88 29.10
CA GLY A 542 13.53 10.72 30.16
C GLY A 542 13.11 9.85 31.35
N ASP A 543 11.82 9.57 31.54
CA ASP A 543 11.33 8.84 32.73
C ASP A 543 11.37 7.32 32.56
N GLY A 544 11.49 6.84 31.33
CA GLY A 544 11.75 5.45 31.06
C GLY A 544 11.64 5.08 29.58
N GLN A 545 12.29 3.97 29.25
CA GLN A 545 12.27 3.35 27.94
C GLN A 545 12.47 1.84 28.08
N ALA A 546 12.01 1.10 27.09
CA ALA A 546 12.32 -0.31 26.93
C ALA A 546 12.17 -0.73 25.46
N ALA A 547 12.74 -1.89 25.12
CA ALA A 547 12.66 -2.46 23.78
C ALA A 547 12.78 -3.99 23.85
N ALA A 548 12.09 -4.67 22.94
CA ALA A 548 12.16 -6.11 22.75
C ALA A 548 11.96 -6.48 21.28
N ASP A 549 12.65 -7.52 20.81
CA ASP A 549 12.38 -8.08 19.49
C ASP A 549 11.07 -8.91 19.48
N ILE A 550 10.54 -9.20 18.29
CA ILE A 550 9.25 -9.89 18.16
C ILE A 550 9.34 -11.35 18.65
N GLU A 551 10.52 -11.97 18.64
CA GLU A 551 10.70 -13.33 19.16
C GLU A 551 10.57 -13.35 20.69
N PHE A 552 11.19 -12.37 21.37
CA PHE A 552 11.04 -12.19 22.81
C PHE A 552 9.58 -11.92 23.18
N ILE A 553 8.93 -10.99 22.48
CA ILE A 553 7.52 -10.64 22.72
C ILE A 553 6.62 -11.87 22.54
N TRP A 554 6.82 -12.66 21.49
CA TRP A 554 6.06 -13.89 21.31
C TRP A 554 6.26 -14.87 22.46
N LYS A 555 7.49 -15.01 22.97
CA LYS A 555 7.78 -15.91 24.09
C LYS A 555 7.18 -15.42 25.40
N GLN A 556 7.35 -14.15 25.73
CA GLN A 556 7.06 -13.62 27.07
C GLN A 556 5.67 -12.97 27.19
N TRP A 557 5.14 -12.35 26.12
CA TRP A 557 3.90 -11.58 26.19
C TRP A 557 2.68 -12.33 25.69
N VAL A 558 2.87 -13.36 24.86
CA VAL A 558 1.79 -14.23 24.37
C VAL A 558 1.71 -15.45 25.30
N ASN A 559 0.53 -15.71 25.86
CA ASN A 559 0.33 -16.86 26.75
C ASN A 559 0.29 -18.18 25.96
N GLU A 560 0.43 -19.30 26.66
CA GLU A 560 0.47 -20.62 26.01
C GLU A 560 -0.84 -20.98 25.29
N ASP A 561 -2.00 -20.61 25.83
CA ASP A 561 -3.30 -20.86 25.20
C ASP A 561 -3.41 -20.16 23.83
N GLU A 562 -2.94 -18.91 23.74
CA GLU A 562 -2.90 -18.16 22.48
C GLU A 562 -1.85 -18.72 21.51
N LYS A 563 -0.70 -19.17 22.00
CA LYS A 563 0.30 -19.87 21.17
C LYS A 563 -0.27 -21.16 20.58
N GLU A 564 -0.98 -21.95 21.38
CA GLU A 564 -1.65 -23.18 20.94
C GLU A 564 -2.75 -22.87 19.93
N ARG A 565 -3.60 -21.87 20.21
CA ARG A 565 -4.65 -21.41 19.28
C ARG A 565 -4.06 -21.01 17.93
N VAL A 566 -3.02 -20.17 17.93
CA VAL A 566 -2.35 -19.71 16.70
C VAL A 566 -1.66 -20.86 15.96
N ALA A 567 -1.02 -21.79 16.69
CA ALA A 567 -0.41 -22.97 16.10
C ALA A 567 -1.44 -23.89 15.41
N GLY A 568 -2.68 -23.92 15.91
CA GLY A 568 -3.79 -24.67 15.32
C GLY A 568 -4.38 -24.08 14.03
N LEU A 569 -4.09 -22.82 13.69
CA LEU A 569 -4.64 -22.16 12.50
C LEU A 569 -3.94 -22.59 11.20
N GLU A 570 -2.61 -22.61 11.23
CA GLU A 570 -1.78 -22.98 10.08
C GLU A 570 -0.52 -23.72 10.53
N MET A 571 -0.15 -24.75 9.78
CA MET A 571 1.12 -25.46 9.95
C MET A 571 2.28 -24.52 9.60
N LEU A 572 3.24 -24.43 10.51
CA LEU A 572 4.55 -23.82 10.27
C LEU A 572 5.60 -24.89 10.59
N ASP A 573 6.17 -25.48 9.55
CA ASP A 573 7.21 -26.49 9.60
C ASP A 573 8.59 -25.89 9.92
N GLU A 574 8.88 -24.69 9.41
CA GLU A 574 10.16 -24.00 9.61
C GLU A 574 10.07 -22.91 10.69
N MET A 575 10.01 -23.33 11.96
CA MET A 575 9.94 -22.41 13.11
C MET A 575 11.18 -21.51 13.20
N GLU A 576 12.34 -22.03 12.80
CA GLU A 576 13.62 -21.34 12.80
C GLU A 576 13.61 -20.13 11.85
N GLU A 577 12.95 -20.25 10.69
CA GLU A 577 12.81 -19.12 9.75
C GLU A 577 11.94 -18.02 10.34
N TRP A 578 10.85 -18.38 11.01
CA TRP A 578 10.02 -17.41 11.70
C TRP A 578 10.76 -16.72 12.85
N GLN A 579 11.52 -17.47 13.65
CA GLN A 579 12.36 -16.89 14.71
C GLN A 579 13.41 -15.94 14.13
N LEU A 580 14.01 -16.30 13.00
CA LEU A 580 14.96 -15.43 12.30
C LEU A 580 14.28 -14.12 11.88
N LEU A 581 13.12 -14.18 11.23
CA LEU A 581 12.35 -12.98 10.87
C LEU A 581 11.94 -12.16 12.09
N ALA A 582 11.45 -12.81 13.15
CA ALA A 582 10.95 -12.16 14.36
C ALA A 582 12.05 -11.39 15.12
N ARG A 583 13.29 -11.87 15.12
CA ARG A 583 14.43 -11.15 15.71
C ARG A 583 14.85 -9.88 14.95
N HIS A 584 14.36 -9.69 13.73
CA HIS A 584 14.69 -8.54 12.86
C HIS A 584 13.65 -7.42 12.90
N TYR A 585 12.66 -7.53 13.77
CA TYR A 585 11.70 -6.47 14.08
C TYR A 585 11.64 -6.29 15.59
N CYS A 586 11.42 -5.07 16.04
CA CYS A 586 11.26 -4.80 17.47
C CYS A 586 10.05 -3.92 17.74
N ILE A 587 9.54 -4.04 18.98
CA ILE A 587 8.77 -2.99 19.62
C ILE A 587 9.67 -2.27 20.60
N ALA A 588 9.75 -0.96 20.48
CA ALA A 588 10.44 -0.10 21.42
C ALA A 588 9.47 0.96 21.93
N TRP A 589 9.49 1.27 23.21
CA TRP A 589 8.58 2.23 23.82
C TRP A 589 9.30 3.08 24.85
N GLY A 590 8.94 4.36 24.92
CA GLY A 590 9.51 5.32 25.87
C GLY A 590 8.48 6.33 26.30
N TRP A 591 8.65 6.87 27.50
CA TRP A 591 7.70 7.79 28.11
C TRP A 591 8.36 8.89 28.93
N ARG A 592 7.60 9.97 29.07
CA ARG A 592 7.79 11.07 29.99
C ARG A 592 6.48 11.27 30.74
N ASP A 593 6.49 11.09 32.04
CA ASP A 593 5.35 11.26 32.93
C ASP A 593 5.40 12.65 33.60
N ARG A 594 4.30 13.01 34.26
CA ARG A 594 4.26 14.11 35.23
C ARG A 594 4.10 13.49 36.61
N HIS A 595 4.78 14.02 37.64
CA HIS A 595 4.77 13.41 38.98
C HIS A 595 3.36 13.16 39.57
N ASP A 596 2.40 14.03 39.25
CA ASP A 596 0.99 13.96 39.67
C ASP A 596 0.08 13.21 38.67
N VAL A 597 0.56 12.91 37.45
CA VAL A 597 -0.18 12.15 36.42
C VAL A 597 0.76 11.10 35.81
N PRO A 598 0.92 9.93 36.48
CA PRO A 598 1.75 8.84 35.99
C PRO A 598 1.01 8.02 34.92
N ALA A 599 0.80 8.62 33.76
CA ALA A 599 -0.01 8.07 32.67
C ALA A 599 0.54 6.77 32.10
N PHE A 600 1.85 6.56 32.18
CA PHE A 600 2.55 5.38 31.64
C PHE A 600 3.00 4.39 32.71
N ALA A 601 2.49 4.48 33.94
CA ALA A 601 2.84 3.57 35.03
C ALA A 601 2.67 2.08 34.65
N GLY A 602 1.61 1.73 33.91
CA GLY A 602 1.35 0.36 33.48
C GLY A 602 2.40 -0.23 32.52
N TRP A 603 3.27 0.60 31.93
CA TRP A 603 4.38 0.12 31.09
C TRP A 603 5.60 -0.32 31.91
N LYS A 604 5.70 0.07 33.18
CA LYS A 604 6.83 -0.30 34.05
C LYS A 604 6.83 -1.78 34.42
N ASP A 605 5.64 -2.40 34.40
CA ASP A 605 5.45 -3.82 34.71
C ASP A 605 5.58 -4.72 33.48
N LEU A 606 5.81 -4.16 32.29
CA LEU A 606 6.02 -4.94 31.07
C LEU A 606 7.44 -5.47 31.02
N GLU A 607 7.55 -6.79 30.84
CA GLU A 607 8.84 -7.44 30.67
C GLU A 607 9.51 -6.97 29.38
N ALA A 608 10.74 -6.46 29.50
CA ALA A 608 11.56 -6.00 28.39
C ALA A 608 12.75 -6.94 28.19
N GLN A 609 13.28 -6.98 26.97
CA GLN A 609 14.49 -7.72 26.69
C GLN A 609 15.69 -6.94 27.23
N HIS A 610 16.53 -7.59 28.04
CA HIS A 610 17.79 -7.02 28.54
C HIS A 610 18.96 -7.61 27.74
N GLY A 611 19.82 -6.75 27.18
CA GLY A 611 20.88 -7.15 26.24
C GLY A 611 20.56 -6.77 24.78
N GLU A 612 21.41 -7.23 23.85
CA GLU A 612 21.30 -6.96 22.40
C GLU A 612 20.25 -7.80 21.66
#